data_AF-A0A4V1UU42-F1
#
_entry.id   AF-A0A4V1UU42-F1
#
_cell.length_a   1.000
_cell.length_b   1.000
_cell.length_c   1.000
_cell.angle_alpha   90.00
_cell.angle_beta   90.00
_cell.angle_gamma   90.00
#
_symmetry.space_group_name_H-M   'P 1'
#
loop_
_entity.id
_entity.type
_entity.pdbx_description
1 polymer ?
#
loop_
_entity_poly.entity_id
_entity_poly.type
_entity_poly.pdbx_seq_one_letter_code
_entity_poly.pdbx_strand_id
1 'polypeptide(L)'
;LIEDAVEQALRLDAACVVVNLLLLPDQPELHEACVRNAARLKSDCERWGMPLMIEPLVMQDNATAGGYMVDGDLDKILPLVRQAAELGADVIKADPCDDLDQYHEVVRVAGDIPVLVRGGGRAPDDEILARTRKVMEQGAKGIVYGRNVIQHPDPAGMTRKLMEIVHA
;
A
#
# COMPACT_ATOMS: atom_id res chain seq x y z
N LEU A 1 9.99 15.75 1.70
CA LEU A 1 9.34 15.32 2.96
C LEU A 1 8.82 16.56 3.67
N ILE A 2 7.71 16.43 4.40
CA ILE A 2 7.32 17.47 5.36
C ILE A 2 8.38 17.53 6.47
N GLU A 3 8.62 18.71 7.02
CA GLU A 3 9.54 18.89 8.15
C GLU A 3 8.99 18.21 9.40
N ASP A 4 9.86 17.60 10.21
CA ASP A 4 9.52 16.96 11.49
C ASP A 4 8.37 15.94 11.40
N ALA A 5 8.26 15.19 10.30
CA ALA A 5 7.14 14.29 10.00
C ALA A 5 6.82 13.31 11.15
N VAL A 6 7.85 12.70 11.76
CA VAL A 6 7.69 11.74 12.85
C VAL A 6 7.25 12.42 14.14
N GLU A 7 7.80 13.58 14.47
CA GLU A 7 7.38 14.33 15.66
C GLU A 7 5.94 14.83 15.55
N GLN A 8 5.53 15.26 14.35
CA GLN A 8 4.14 15.59 14.08
C GLN A 8 3.23 14.37 14.25
N ALA A 9 3.63 13.20 13.74
CA ALA A 9 2.90 11.95 13.92
C ALA A 9 2.74 11.58 15.40
N LEU A 10 3.82 11.66 16.19
CA LEU A 10 3.79 11.41 17.63
C LEU A 10 2.86 12.38 18.37
N ARG A 11 2.90 13.66 18.03
CA ARG A 11 2.03 14.69 18.65
C ARG A 11 0.54 14.42 18.40
N LEU A 12 0.24 13.77 17.28
CA LEU A 12 -1.12 13.39 16.89
C LEU A 12 -1.52 11.99 17.36
N ASP A 13 -0.67 11.31 18.13
CA ASP A 13 -0.86 9.92 18.55
C ASP A 13 -1.11 8.97 17.35
N ALA A 14 -0.41 9.23 16.25
CA ALA A 14 -0.51 8.39 15.05
C ALA A 14 0.11 7.02 15.31
N ALA A 15 -0.59 5.96 14.88
CA ALA A 15 -0.09 4.59 15.03
C ALA A 15 1.03 4.23 14.05
N CYS A 16 1.15 4.95 12.93
CA CYS A 16 2.09 4.67 11.86
C CYS A 16 2.24 5.90 10.94
N VAL A 17 3.42 6.07 10.35
CA VAL A 17 3.65 7.01 9.24
C VAL A 17 3.72 6.25 7.92
N VAL A 18 3.20 6.84 6.84
CA VAL A 18 3.18 6.22 5.51
C VAL A 18 4.00 7.07 4.53
N VAL A 19 4.81 6.42 3.70
CA VAL A 19 5.52 7.06 2.59
C VAL A 19 5.32 6.28 1.30
N ASN A 20 5.18 6.98 0.18
CA ASN A 20 5.05 6.34 -1.13
C ASN A 20 6.41 6.02 -1.74
N LEU A 21 6.50 4.84 -2.35
CA LEU A 21 7.59 4.43 -3.23
C LEU A 21 7.03 4.31 -4.65
N LEU A 22 7.18 5.39 -5.43
CA LEU A 22 6.55 5.50 -6.74
C LEU A 22 7.46 4.98 -7.85
N LEU A 23 6.91 4.21 -8.79
CA LEU A 23 7.54 3.83 -10.04
C LEU A 23 6.63 4.29 -11.20
N LEU A 24 7.08 5.32 -11.92
CA LEU A 24 6.39 5.89 -13.08
C LEU A 24 7.29 5.76 -14.34
N PRO A 25 6.70 5.54 -15.52
CA PRO A 25 7.43 5.61 -16.79
C PRO A 25 8.17 6.95 -16.93
N ASP A 26 9.44 6.90 -17.35
CA ASP A 26 10.27 8.07 -17.63
C ASP A 26 10.39 9.10 -16.49
N GLN A 27 10.27 8.65 -15.24
CA GLN A 27 10.41 9.51 -14.04
C GLN A 27 11.41 8.93 -13.01
N PRO A 28 12.67 8.62 -13.39
CA PRO A 28 13.64 8.02 -12.48
C PRO A 28 13.99 8.93 -11.28
N GLU A 29 13.99 10.24 -11.45
CA GLU A 29 14.30 11.20 -10.37
C GLU A 29 13.22 11.20 -9.28
N LEU A 30 11.95 10.97 -9.66
CA LEU A 30 10.85 10.82 -8.71
C LEU A 30 11.05 9.57 -7.86
N HIS A 31 11.40 8.46 -8.50
CA HIS A 31 11.68 7.21 -7.80
C HIS A 31 12.87 7.35 -6.85
N GLU A 32 13.97 7.98 -7.30
CA GLU A 32 15.14 8.27 -6.45
C GLU A 32 14.75 9.14 -5.24
N ALA A 33 13.90 10.15 -5.45
CA ALA A 33 13.41 11.00 -4.37
C ALA A 33 12.57 10.20 -3.36
N CYS A 34 11.72 9.28 -3.81
CA CYS A 34 10.99 8.35 -2.94
C CYS A 34 11.94 7.48 -2.10
N VAL A 35 12.94 6.85 -2.72
CA VAL A 35 13.93 6.01 -2.04
C VAL A 35 14.67 6.81 -0.95
N ARG A 36 15.15 8.00 -1.30
CA ARG A 36 15.83 8.90 -0.35
C ARG A 36 14.92 9.36 0.78
N ASN A 37 13.64 9.62 0.49
CA ASN A 37 12.66 10.00 1.50
C ASN A 37 12.38 8.84 2.47
N ALA A 38 12.18 7.62 1.96
CA ALA A 38 11.97 6.43 2.78
C ALA A 38 13.18 6.15 3.69
N ALA A 39 14.40 6.20 3.15
CA ALA A 39 15.62 5.98 3.92
C ALA A 39 15.81 7.00 5.05
N ARG A 40 15.55 8.29 4.77
CA ARG A 40 15.57 9.35 5.81
C ARG A 40 14.51 9.11 6.86
N LEU A 41 13.28 8.84 6.44
CA LEU A 41 12.15 8.66 7.34
C LEU A 41 12.33 7.41 8.22
N LYS A 42 12.90 6.31 7.71
CA LYS A 42 13.16 5.12 8.52
C LYS A 42 14.13 5.40 9.66
N SER A 43 15.20 6.15 9.40
CA SER A 43 16.15 6.56 10.45
C SER A 43 15.45 7.34 11.58
N ASP A 44 14.55 8.26 11.23
CA ASP A 44 13.78 9.02 12.21
C ASP A 44 12.74 8.15 12.93
N CYS A 45 12.09 7.24 12.21
CA CYS A 45 11.12 6.28 12.75
C CYS A 45 11.76 5.40 13.84
N GLU A 46 12.93 4.82 13.56
CA GLU A 46 13.69 4.00 14.51
C GLU A 46 14.08 4.80 15.76
N ARG A 47 14.49 6.05 15.59
CA ARG A 47 14.87 6.93 16.72
C ARG A 47 13.72 7.14 17.70
N TRP A 48 12.50 7.21 17.22
CA TRP A 48 11.32 7.51 18.03
C TRP A 48 10.41 6.29 18.28
N GLY A 49 10.73 5.12 17.75
CA GLY A 49 9.88 3.93 17.81
C GLY A 49 8.57 4.06 17.04
N MET A 50 8.53 4.86 15.97
CA MET A 50 7.36 5.05 15.12
C MET A 50 7.31 4.00 14.00
N PRO A 51 6.23 3.22 13.84
CA PRO A 51 6.12 2.29 12.71
C PRO A 51 6.09 2.99 11.36
N LEU A 52 6.85 2.48 10.39
CA LEU A 52 6.88 2.95 9.01
C LEU A 52 6.15 1.99 8.08
N MET A 53 5.13 2.50 7.40
CA MET A 53 4.52 1.84 6.25
C MET A 53 5.08 2.41 4.95
N ILE A 54 5.55 1.54 4.06
CA ILE A 54 5.93 1.93 2.69
C ILE A 54 4.84 1.46 1.73
N GLU A 55 4.36 2.37 0.90
CA GLU A 55 3.35 2.12 -0.13
C GLU A 55 4.01 2.12 -1.52
N PRO A 56 4.50 0.95 -2.00
CA PRO A 56 4.99 0.79 -3.37
C PRO A 56 3.85 0.88 -4.37
N LEU A 57 3.97 1.78 -5.35
CA LEU A 57 2.96 2.01 -6.39
C LEU A 57 3.64 2.01 -7.76
N VAL A 58 3.25 1.05 -8.60
CA VAL A 58 3.56 1.09 -10.03
C VAL A 58 2.42 1.83 -10.73
N MET A 59 2.77 2.87 -11.45
CA MET A 59 1.82 3.82 -12.00
C MET A 59 1.90 3.82 -13.52
N GLN A 60 0.77 4.00 -14.19
CA GLN A 60 0.74 4.24 -15.63
C GLN A 60 1.10 5.71 -15.93
N ASP A 61 1.40 6.00 -17.20
CA ASP A 61 1.50 7.38 -17.65
C ASP A 61 0.13 8.06 -17.53
N ASN A 62 0.12 9.28 -16.99
CA ASN A 62 -1.09 10.07 -16.77
C ASN A 62 -1.45 10.95 -17.98
N ALA A 63 -0.72 10.85 -19.10
CA ALA A 63 -0.92 11.65 -20.31
C ALA A 63 -2.31 11.48 -20.96
N THR A 64 -2.97 10.34 -20.79
CA THR A 64 -4.15 9.96 -21.59
C THR A 64 -5.50 10.15 -20.90
N ALA A 65 -5.59 10.00 -19.57
CA ALA A 65 -6.88 9.92 -18.88
C ALA A 65 -7.08 10.92 -17.72
N GLY A 66 -6.00 11.56 -17.24
CA GLY A 66 -6.06 12.35 -16.01
C GLY A 66 -6.32 11.48 -14.77
N GLY A 67 -5.54 11.72 -13.71
CA GLY A 67 -5.65 10.98 -12.45
C GLY A 67 -4.67 9.81 -12.32
N TYR A 68 -4.56 9.29 -11.09
CA TYR A 68 -3.60 8.26 -10.68
C TYR A 68 -4.05 6.86 -11.15
N MET A 69 -3.57 6.42 -12.32
CA MET A 69 -3.78 5.06 -12.84
C MET A 69 -2.66 4.13 -12.40
N VAL A 70 -3.01 2.93 -11.97
CA VAL A 70 -2.05 1.93 -11.45
C VAL A 70 -1.78 0.89 -12.52
N ASP A 71 -0.53 0.45 -12.59
CA ASP A 71 -0.10 -0.65 -13.45
C ASP A 71 -0.06 -1.94 -12.61
N GLY A 72 -0.95 -2.88 -12.93
CA GLY A 72 -1.08 -4.16 -12.24
C GLY A 72 -0.04 -5.21 -12.67
N ASP A 73 0.94 -4.81 -13.49
CA ASP A 73 2.03 -5.66 -13.97
C ASP A 73 2.89 -6.21 -12.82
N LEU A 74 2.73 -7.51 -12.59
CA LEU A 74 3.38 -8.24 -11.51
C LEU A 74 4.91 -8.12 -11.58
N ASP A 75 5.50 -8.14 -12.77
CA ASP A 75 6.96 -8.09 -12.94
C ASP A 75 7.56 -6.76 -12.47
N LYS A 76 6.76 -5.69 -12.44
CA LYS A 76 7.14 -4.39 -11.87
C LYS A 76 6.83 -4.29 -10.39
N ILE A 77 5.71 -4.87 -9.94
CA ILE A 77 5.28 -4.83 -8.53
C ILE A 77 6.27 -5.58 -7.64
N LEU A 78 6.68 -6.79 -8.04
CA LEU A 78 7.55 -7.64 -7.23
C LEU A 78 8.87 -6.96 -6.81
N PRO A 79 9.69 -6.40 -7.72
CA PRO A 79 10.93 -5.71 -7.32
C PRO A 79 10.66 -4.46 -6.49
N LEU A 80 9.55 -3.75 -6.71
CA LEU A 80 9.22 -2.54 -5.95
C LEU A 80 8.82 -2.86 -4.50
N VAL A 81 8.08 -3.95 -4.31
CA VAL A 81 7.74 -4.47 -2.97
C VAL A 81 8.98 -4.98 -2.25
N ARG A 82 9.89 -5.67 -2.95
CA ARG A 82 11.18 -6.09 -2.39
C ARG A 82 12.01 -4.89 -1.93
N GLN A 83 12.06 -3.81 -2.73
CA GLN A 83 12.72 -2.56 -2.34
C GLN A 83 12.08 -1.95 -1.08
N ALA A 84 10.76 -1.94 -0.97
CA ALA A 84 10.09 -1.45 0.24
C ALA A 84 10.52 -2.23 1.51
N ALA A 85 10.62 -3.56 1.42
CA ALA A 85 11.14 -4.38 2.51
C ALA A 85 12.61 -4.03 2.86
N GLU A 86 13.47 -3.83 1.85
CA GLU A 86 14.89 -3.48 2.06
C GLU A 86 15.11 -2.06 2.58
N LEU A 87 14.18 -1.15 2.30
CA LEU A 87 14.16 0.21 2.86
C LEU A 87 13.69 0.25 4.32
N GLY A 88 13.36 -0.91 4.90
CA GLY A 88 13.00 -1.05 6.31
C GLY A 88 11.54 -0.78 6.60
N ALA A 89 10.63 -1.05 5.66
CA ALA A 89 9.20 -1.03 5.95
C ALA A 89 8.87 -1.99 7.10
N ASP A 90 8.09 -1.51 8.07
CA ASP A 90 7.49 -2.36 9.12
C ASP A 90 6.16 -2.94 8.65
N VAL A 91 5.51 -2.26 7.69
CA VAL A 91 4.30 -2.71 6.99
C VAL A 91 4.38 -2.30 5.52
N ILE A 92 3.96 -3.16 4.60
CA ILE A 92 3.90 -2.83 3.18
C ILE A 92 2.45 -2.67 2.74
N LYS A 93 2.12 -1.53 2.14
CA LYS A 93 0.81 -1.28 1.53
C LYS A 93 0.93 -1.45 0.03
N ALA A 94 0.63 -2.65 -0.46
CA ALA A 94 0.84 -3.00 -1.87
C ALA A 94 -0.45 -2.88 -2.69
N ASP A 95 -0.29 -2.56 -3.96
CA ASP A 95 -1.37 -2.64 -4.94
C ASP A 95 -1.74 -4.09 -5.29
N PRO A 96 -3.00 -4.36 -5.66
CA PRO A 96 -3.33 -5.62 -6.32
C PRO A 96 -2.65 -5.70 -7.69
N CYS A 97 -2.18 -6.88 -8.07
CA CYS A 97 -1.79 -7.17 -9.45
C CYS A 97 -3.03 -7.53 -10.29
N ASP A 98 -2.89 -7.49 -11.62
CA ASP A 98 -3.98 -7.76 -12.55
C ASP A 98 -4.55 -9.18 -12.37
N ASP A 99 -3.67 -10.17 -12.18
CA ASP A 99 -4.06 -11.53 -11.81
C ASP A 99 -3.88 -11.77 -10.31
N LEU A 100 -4.98 -11.69 -9.58
CA LEU A 100 -5.00 -11.95 -8.13
C LEU A 100 -4.68 -13.40 -7.76
N ASP A 101 -4.72 -14.38 -8.67
CA ASP A 101 -4.28 -15.75 -8.36
C ASP A 101 -2.77 -15.81 -8.09
N GLN A 102 -2.02 -14.81 -8.56
CA GLN A 102 -0.58 -14.69 -8.37
C GLN A 102 -0.20 -13.80 -7.17
N TYR A 103 -1.17 -13.34 -6.37
CA TYR A 103 -0.88 -12.36 -5.31
C TYR A 103 0.04 -12.90 -4.20
N HIS A 104 0.09 -14.22 -3.98
CA HIS A 104 1.06 -14.83 -3.06
C HIS A 104 2.51 -14.51 -3.43
N GLU A 105 2.81 -14.20 -4.69
CA GLU A 105 4.15 -13.79 -5.10
C GLU A 105 4.56 -12.46 -4.48
N VAL A 106 3.62 -11.50 -4.40
CA VAL A 106 3.81 -10.22 -3.73
C VAL A 106 4.08 -10.42 -2.25
N VAL A 107 3.28 -11.27 -1.59
CA VAL A 107 3.48 -11.64 -0.19
C VAL A 107 4.84 -12.31 0.02
N ARG A 108 5.23 -13.22 -0.87
CA ARG A 108 6.50 -13.94 -0.82
C ARG A 108 7.70 -13.00 -0.91
N VAL A 109 7.70 -12.02 -1.82
CA VAL A 109 8.84 -11.10 -1.97
C VAL A 109 8.95 -10.07 -0.84
N ALA A 110 7.83 -9.76 -0.18
CA ALA A 110 7.80 -8.95 1.04
C ALA A 110 8.52 -9.64 2.23
N GLY A 111 8.64 -10.97 2.20
CA GLY A 111 9.28 -11.75 3.26
C GLY A 111 8.43 -11.76 4.53
N ASP A 112 9.03 -11.43 5.68
CA ASP A 112 8.34 -11.42 6.97
C ASP A 112 7.53 -10.13 7.22
N ILE A 113 7.61 -9.15 6.32
CA ILE A 113 6.92 -7.87 6.47
C ILE A 113 5.43 -8.04 6.10
N PRO A 114 4.48 -7.68 6.98
CA PRO A 114 3.06 -7.83 6.69
C PRO A 114 2.64 -6.95 5.50
N VAL A 115 1.95 -7.58 4.54
CA VAL A 115 1.39 -6.90 3.36
C VAL A 115 -0.08 -6.62 3.58
N LEU A 116 -0.48 -5.36 3.42
CA LEU A 116 -1.86 -4.90 3.42
C LEU A 116 -2.23 -4.44 2.02
N VAL A 117 -3.33 -4.96 1.48
CA VAL A 117 -3.71 -4.69 0.09
C VAL A 117 -4.50 -3.40 -0.02
N ARG A 118 -4.16 -2.56 -0.99
CA ARG A 118 -4.91 -1.33 -1.27
C ARG A 118 -6.21 -1.63 -2.03
N GLY A 119 -7.23 -0.80 -1.82
CA GLY A 119 -8.56 -1.02 -2.41
C GLY A 119 -8.73 -0.59 -3.87
N GLY A 120 -7.73 0.08 -4.46
CA GLY A 120 -7.84 0.57 -5.83
C GLY A 120 -9.00 1.55 -6.05
N GLY A 121 -9.56 1.54 -7.26
CA GLY A 121 -10.74 2.32 -7.65
C GLY A 121 -12.03 1.84 -6.99
N ARG A 122 -13.13 2.57 -7.19
CA ARG A 122 -14.45 2.12 -6.73
C ARG A 122 -14.87 0.90 -7.56
N ALA A 123 -15.39 -0.13 -6.92
CA ALA A 123 -15.95 -1.30 -7.59
C ALA A 123 -17.24 -1.76 -6.88
N PRO A 124 -18.04 -2.64 -7.49
CA PRO A 124 -19.21 -3.25 -6.84
C PRO A 124 -18.84 -3.98 -5.55
N ASP A 125 -19.75 -3.98 -4.57
CA ASP A 125 -19.54 -4.62 -3.26
C ASP A 125 -19.08 -6.07 -3.37
N ASP A 126 -19.77 -6.88 -4.17
CA ASP A 126 -19.46 -8.30 -4.33
C ASP A 126 -18.05 -8.52 -4.90
N GLU A 127 -17.63 -7.65 -5.81
CA GLU A 127 -16.29 -7.67 -6.40
C GLU A 127 -15.23 -7.33 -5.34
N ILE A 128 -15.45 -6.27 -4.55
CA ILE A 128 -14.51 -5.89 -3.48
C ILE A 128 -14.42 -6.99 -2.42
N LEU A 129 -15.54 -7.55 -1.97
CA LEU A 129 -15.55 -8.60 -0.96
C LEU A 129 -14.91 -9.89 -1.45
N ALA A 130 -15.14 -10.27 -2.72
CA ALA A 130 -14.49 -11.43 -3.33
C ALA A 130 -12.98 -11.22 -3.47
N ARG A 131 -12.55 -10.04 -3.93
CA ARG A 131 -11.12 -9.68 -3.99
C ARG A 131 -10.47 -9.72 -2.63
N THR A 132 -11.12 -9.16 -1.60
CA THR A 132 -10.60 -9.18 -0.22
C THR A 132 -10.41 -10.61 0.27
N ARG A 133 -11.39 -11.50 0.10
CA ARG A 133 -11.22 -12.92 0.46
C ARG A 133 -10.02 -13.54 -0.25
N LYS A 134 -9.94 -13.36 -1.56
CA LYS A 134 -8.87 -13.92 -2.39
C LYS A 134 -7.48 -13.47 -1.93
N VAL A 135 -7.27 -12.19 -1.65
CA VAL A 135 -5.94 -11.72 -1.22
C VAL A 135 -5.60 -12.15 0.22
N MET A 136 -6.60 -12.26 1.10
CA MET A 136 -6.38 -12.79 2.45
C MET A 136 -6.01 -14.27 2.40
N GLU A 137 -6.66 -15.07 1.55
CA GLU A 137 -6.32 -16.49 1.29
C GLU A 137 -4.90 -16.67 0.74
N GLN A 138 -4.41 -15.68 -0.02
CA GLN A 138 -3.05 -15.64 -0.58
C GLN A 138 -1.98 -15.18 0.44
N GLY A 139 -2.38 -14.89 1.68
CA GLY A 139 -1.46 -14.60 2.79
C GLY A 139 -1.30 -13.12 3.15
N ALA A 140 -2.07 -12.22 2.53
CA ALA A 140 -2.13 -10.82 2.97
C ALA A 140 -2.55 -10.74 4.45
N LYS A 141 -2.04 -9.75 5.17
CA LYS A 141 -2.30 -9.53 6.61
C LYS A 141 -3.34 -8.46 6.88
N GLY A 142 -3.92 -7.87 5.84
CA GLY A 142 -5.02 -6.94 5.95
C GLY A 142 -5.24 -6.13 4.68
N ILE A 143 -5.97 -5.02 4.84
CA ILE A 143 -6.35 -4.12 3.74
C ILE A 143 -6.23 -2.66 4.16
N VAL A 144 -6.01 -1.78 3.19
CA VAL A 144 -6.10 -0.31 3.35
C VAL A 144 -7.03 0.24 2.27
N TYR A 145 -8.33 0.24 2.56
CA TYR A 145 -9.37 0.64 1.60
C TYR A 145 -9.90 2.03 1.93
N GLY A 146 -9.80 2.95 0.95
CA GLY A 146 -10.38 4.29 1.04
C GLY A 146 -11.72 4.37 0.33
N ARG A 147 -11.70 4.68 -0.97
CA ARG A 147 -12.88 4.98 -1.81
C ARG A 147 -14.02 3.96 -1.68
N ASN A 148 -13.71 2.66 -1.64
CA ASN A 148 -14.71 1.59 -1.51
C ASN A 148 -15.48 1.60 -0.18
N VAL A 149 -15.01 2.32 0.84
CA VAL A 149 -15.71 2.49 2.12
C VAL A 149 -16.28 3.90 2.23
N ILE A 150 -15.43 4.94 2.10
CA ILE A 150 -15.84 6.32 2.38
C ILE A 150 -16.87 6.88 1.39
N GLN A 151 -16.94 6.34 0.17
CA GLN A 151 -17.89 6.75 -0.86
C GLN A 151 -19.02 5.72 -1.04
N HIS A 152 -19.11 4.72 -0.17
CA HIS A 152 -20.20 3.74 -0.19
C HIS A 152 -21.50 4.37 0.35
N PRO A 153 -22.70 4.04 -0.18
CA PRO A 153 -23.97 4.52 0.38
C PRO A 153 -24.22 4.10 1.83
N ASP A 154 -23.60 3.00 2.27
CA ASP A 154 -23.59 2.53 3.67
C ASP A 154 -22.14 2.20 4.12
N PRO A 155 -21.33 3.20 4.52
CA PRO A 155 -19.94 2.97 4.91
C PRO A 155 -19.79 2.03 6.10
N ALA A 156 -20.70 2.13 7.08
CA ALA A 156 -20.65 1.32 8.29
C ALA A 156 -20.91 -0.17 8.00
N GLY A 157 -21.90 -0.46 7.14
CA GLY A 157 -22.17 -1.82 6.68
C GLY A 157 -21.01 -2.41 5.88
N MET A 158 -20.41 -1.63 4.98
CA MET A 158 -19.25 -2.07 4.20
C MET A 158 -18.03 -2.35 5.10
N THR A 159 -17.74 -1.47 6.07
CA THR A 159 -16.68 -1.71 7.06
C THR A 159 -16.91 -3.01 7.83
N ARG A 160 -18.14 -3.28 8.29
CA ARG A 160 -18.45 -4.52 9.03
C ARG A 160 -18.17 -5.77 8.20
N LYS A 161 -18.65 -5.80 6.94
CA LYS A 161 -18.43 -6.92 6.02
C LYS A 161 -16.95 -7.17 5.75
N LEU A 162 -16.15 -6.11 5.59
CA LEU A 162 -14.71 -6.23 5.39
C LEU A 162 -14.00 -6.74 6.65
N MET A 163 -14.40 -6.26 7.83
CA MET A 163 -13.84 -6.71 9.12
C MET A 163 -14.09 -8.20 9.36
N GLU A 164 -15.26 -8.72 8.97
CA GLU A 164 -15.58 -10.15 9.03
C GLU A 164 -14.66 -11.02 8.18
N ILE A 165 -14.08 -10.46 7.11
CA ILE A 165 -13.12 -11.19 6.25
C ILE A 165 -11.70 -11.06 6.82
N VAL A 166 -11.32 -9.85 7.23
CA VAL A 166 -9.93 -9.53 7.62
C VAL A 166 -9.56 -10.11 8.99
N HIS A 167 -10.52 -10.19 9.92
CA HIS A 167 -10.31 -10.69 11.28
C HIS A 167 -11.05 -12.02 11.55
N ALA A 168 -11.21 -12.85 10.51
CA ALA A 168 -11.79 -14.18 10.59
C ALA A 168 -10.91 -15.19 11.36
#